data_AF-A0A2G5IAJ1-F1
#
_entry.id   AF-A0A2G5IAJ1-F1
#
_cell.length_a   1.000
_cell.length_b   1.000
_cell.length_c   1.000
_cell.angle_alpha   90.00
_cell.angle_beta   90.00
_cell.angle_gamma   90.00
#
_symmetry.space_group_name_H-M   'P 1'
#
loop_
_entity.id
_entity.type
_entity.pdbx_description
1 polymer ?
#
loop_
_entity_poly.entity_id
_entity_poly.type
_entity_poly.pdbx_seq_one_letter_code
_entity_poly.pdbx_strand_id
1 'polypeptide(L)'
;MAGNNNVTVAMPGQPNWEIWWQWSKFDNFQLDIVGFLALLGEGAVLANAQVSALSRLSFLPRLIPAPQALIRTTRPVELPRTAGKVTGVHSGNTKPHVHHVAHILLQTNPPMPSYTVRCVELKVKKNEKREPTFLDKALRGQPNVPPELRKQADEHPELRAPLVKAKATGPQTWVALIGFLEAVILLISSIVFGDGMSLLATISLSLLSTVVGISNKWTLKLPTAASNSTKGDLVVRYPNGSFLVVKCEEVVARALYFAPEEIDYLVQNPIAYQMLSLLGTILLMLGIVFLANAKLQLQFAWAGAYVLINISHWVAAALPESWHWDVSCFEIKEQGVQGGWKSDNFTVALWKAILITKAVEWVPANEAAPKTGVWSDWVNKAEEEALNHETHDAPMEDSIWNPKGVETTIWDGPDEDDQSAWNPKQVWDELAKEAATRKGQAAEPKEPGITEDSATDVTDV
;
A
#
# COMPACT_ATOMS: atom_id res chain seq x y z
N MET A 1 -46.58 21.05 -24.38
CA MET A 1 -46.95 21.36 -22.98
C MET A 1 -45.87 20.74 -22.11
N ALA A 2 -44.97 21.56 -21.57
CA ALA A 2 -43.90 21.08 -20.70
C ALA A 2 -44.51 20.76 -19.32
N GLY A 3 -44.56 19.47 -18.98
CA GLY A 3 -44.94 19.04 -17.64
C GLY A 3 -43.82 19.38 -16.67
N ASN A 4 -44.15 20.08 -15.57
CA ASN A 4 -43.23 20.27 -14.46
C ASN A 4 -42.95 18.91 -13.81
N ASN A 5 -41.73 18.40 -13.97
CA ASN A 5 -41.28 17.11 -13.42
C ASN A 5 -40.75 17.21 -11.98
N ASN A 6 -41.14 18.24 -11.23
CA ASN A 6 -40.61 18.49 -9.89
C ASN A 6 -41.49 17.82 -8.84
N VAL A 7 -40.98 16.75 -8.22
CA VAL A 7 -41.57 16.14 -7.03
C VAL A 7 -41.35 17.10 -5.85
N THR A 8 -42.42 17.71 -5.38
CA THR A 8 -42.41 18.48 -4.13
C THR A 8 -42.55 17.51 -2.97
N VAL A 9 -41.59 17.54 -2.03
CA VAL A 9 -41.71 16.84 -0.75
C VAL A 9 -42.86 17.50 0.01
N ALA A 10 -43.96 16.76 0.22
CA ALA A 10 -45.12 17.27 0.94
C ALA A 10 -44.74 17.63 2.38
N MET A 11 -45.29 18.73 2.91
CA MET A 11 -45.10 19.13 4.30
C MET A 11 -46.06 18.34 5.21
N PRO A 12 -45.62 17.88 6.40
CA PRO A 12 -46.49 17.23 7.36
C PRO A 12 -47.70 18.12 7.71
N GLY A 13 -48.92 17.59 7.59
CA GLY A 13 -50.16 18.27 8.01
C GLY A 13 -51.05 18.86 6.89
N GLN A 14 -50.69 18.71 5.62
CA GLN A 14 -51.60 19.00 4.50
C GLN A 14 -52.63 17.87 4.30
N PRO A 15 -53.85 18.12 3.81
CA PRO A 15 -54.86 17.07 3.55
C PRO A 15 -54.43 16.01 2.52
N ASN A 16 -53.34 16.27 1.79
CA ASN A 16 -52.71 15.34 0.85
C ASN A 16 -51.57 14.52 1.50
N TRP A 17 -51.42 14.59 2.83
CA TRP A 17 -50.49 13.79 3.65
C TRP A 17 -51.02 12.35 3.81
N GLU A 18 -51.45 11.73 2.72
CA GLU A 18 -51.62 10.29 2.70
C GLU A 18 -50.22 9.68 2.70
N ILE A 19 -49.85 9.24 3.89
CA ILE A 19 -48.67 8.44 4.20
C ILE A 19 -48.82 7.14 3.39
N TRP A 20 -48.24 7.14 2.18
CA TRP A 20 -47.66 6.02 1.41
C TRP A 20 -47.93 6.24 -0.09
N TRP A 21 -46.87 6.61 -0.81
CA TRP A 21 -46.66 6.43 -2.26
C TRP A 21 -47.93 6.11 -3.09
N GLN A 22 -48.72 7.12 -3.43
CA GLN A 22 -49.77 6.98 -4.45
C GLN A 22 -49.11 6.81 -5.83
N TRP A 23 -48.69 5.59 -6.16
CA TRP A 23 -47.97 5.25 -7.39
C TRP A 23 -48.69 5.71 -8.67
N SER A 24 -50.03 5.78 -8.63
CA SER A 24 -50.88 6.26 -9.73
C SER A 24 -50.66 7.74 -10.09
N LYS A 25 -50.03 8.54 -9.22
CA LYS A 25 -49.66 9.94 -9.53
C LYS A 25 -48.28 10.05 -10.17
N PHE A 26 -47.53 8.96 -10.28
CA PHE A 26 -46.17 8.91 -10.81
C PHE A 26 -46.06 8.14 -12.13
N ASP A 27 -47.18 7.87 -12.81
CA ASP A 27 -47.18 7.06 -14.05
C ASP A 27 -46.27 7.61 -15.17
N ASN A 28 -45.96 8.91 -15.16
CA ASN A 28 -45.07 9.58 -16.12
C ASN A 28 -43.69 9.96 -15.56
N PHE A 29 -43.37 9.58 -14.32
CA PHE A 29 -42.07 9.89 -13.71
C PHE A 29 -41.08 8.77 -14.04
N GLN A 30 -39.96 9.11 -14.69
CA GLN A 30 -38.84 8.20 -14.93
C GLN A 30 -37.62 8.73 -14.18
N LEU A 31 -36.96 7.87 -13.42
CA LEU A 31 -35.71 8.20 -12.75
C LEU A 31 -34.53 7.86 -13.67
N ASP A 32 -34.27 8.71 -14.66
CA ASP A 32 -33.07 8.60 -15.50
C ASP A 32 -31.77 8.66 -14.69
N ILE A 33 -31.83 9.13 -13.43
CA ILE A 33 -30.71 9.20 -12.49
C ILE A 33 -30.20 7.83 -12.00
N VAL A 34 -31.02 6.77 -12.06
CA VAL A 34 -30.61 5.45 -11.51
C VAL A 34 -29.44 4.86 -12.29
N GLY A 35 -29.43 5.04 -13.62
CA GLY A 35 -28.31 4.62 -14.45
C GLY A 35 -26.99 5.32 -14.09
N PHE A 36 -27.05 6.59 -13.65
CA PHE A 36 -25.86 7.32 -13.19
C PHE A 36 -25.36 6.81 -11.84
N LEU A 37 -26.24 6.45 -10.90
CA LEU A 37 -25.83 5.86 -9.61
C LEU A 37 -25.04 4.56 -9.79
N ALA A 38 -25.36 3.78 -10.83
CA ALA A 38 -24.61 2.58 -11.19
C ALA A 38 -23.20 2.89 -11.72
N LEU A 39 -22.96 4.10 -12.23
CA LEU A 39 -21.67 4.54 -12.78
C LEU A 39 -20.81 5.33 -11.79
N LEU A 40 -21.39 5.81 -10.69
CA LEU A 40 -20.67 6.49 -9.62
C LEU A 40 -19.93 5.47 -8.72
N GLY A 41 -18.88 5.94 -8.03
CA GLY A 41 -18.12 5.12 -7.07
C GLY A 41 -16.79 4.54 -7.58
N GLU A 42 -16.32 4.94 -8.76
CA GLU A 42 -15.08 4.46 -9.37
C GLU A 42 -13.87 4.50 -8.41
N GLY A 43 -13.64 5.61 -7.72
CA GLY A 43 -12.50 5.74 -6.81
C GLY A 43 -12.52 4.73 -5.65
N ALA A 44 -13.68 4.49 -5.05
CA ALA A 44 -13.83 3.54 -3.94
C ALA A 44 -13.65 2.08 -4.40
N VAL A 45 -14.15 1.75 -5.59
CA VAL A 45 -14.01 0.43 -6.19
C VAL A 45 -12.56 0.16 -6.59
N LEU A 46 -11.88 1.15 -7.15
CA LEU A 46 -10.48 1.04 -7.54
C LEU A 46 -9.54 0.88 -6.34
N ALA A 47 -9.81 1.56 -5.22
CA ALA A 47 -9.03 1.44 -4.00
C ALA A 47 -8.96 -0.02 -3.50
N ASN A 48 -10.06 -0.76 -3.59
CA ASN A 48 -10.16 -2.15 -3.14
C ASN A 48 -10.09 -3.18 -4.27
N ALA A 49 -9.80 -2.77 -5.51
CA ALA A 49 -9.83 -3.65 -6.68
C ALA A 49 -8.85 -4.83 -6.55
N GLN A 50 -7.63 -4.55 -6.06
CA GLN A 50 -6.58 -5.55 -5.89
C GLN A 50 -6.98 -6.63 -4.88
N VAL A 51 -7.53 -6.22 -3.74
CA VAL A 51 -8.00 -7.14 -2.70
C VAL A 51 -9.22 -7.93 -3.17
N SER A 52 -10.14 -7.26 -3.87
CA SER A 52 -11.35 -7.89 -4.43
C SER A 52 -10.99 -9.02 -5.39
N ALA A 53 -9.97 -8.82 -6.23
CA ALA A 53 -9.48 -9.83 -7.16
C ALA A 53 -8.83 -11.03 -6.44
N LEU A 54 -8.19 -10.85 -5.29
CA LEU A 54 -7.61 -11.94 -4.51
C LEU A 54 -8.68 -12.88 -3.90
N SER A 55 -9.86 -12.36 -3.55
CA SER A 55 -10.95 -13.16 -2.98
C SER A 55 -11.65 -14.07 -4.00
N ARG A 56 -12.16 -15.23 -3.59
CA ARG A 56 -13.00 -16.10 -4.46
C ARG A 56 -14.37 -15.48 -4.71
N LEU A 57 -14.80 -14.55 -3.86
CA LEU A 57 -16.05 -13.81 -4.02
C LEU A 57 -16.06 -12.92 -5.26
N SER A 58 -14.93 -12.74 -5.95
CA SER A 58 -14.88 -12.06 -7.26
C SER A 58 -15.76 -12.77 -8.30
N PHE A 59 -15.94 -14.09 -8.21
CA PHE A 59 -16.76 -14.86 -9.16
C PHE A 59 -18.26 -14.76 -8.88
N LEU A 60 -18.64 -14.26 -7.70
CA LEU A 60 -20.03 -14.22 -7.25
C LEU A 60 -20.82 -13.17 -8.06
N PRO A 61 -21.98 -13.52 -8.65
CA PRO A 61 -22.80 -12.59 -9.41
C PRO A 61 -23.46 -11.58 -8.45
N ARG A 62 -23.05 -10.32 -8.49
CA ARG A 62 -23.36 -9.30 -7.49
C ARG A 62 -23.44 -7.92 -8.12
N LEU A 63 -24.05 -6.96 -7.42
CA LEU A 63 -23.97 -5.56 -7.82
C LEU A 63 -22.58 -4.99 -7.50
N ILE A 64 -22.00 -4.31 -8.48
CA ILE A 64 -20.76 -3.55 -8.32
C ILE A 64 -21.02 -2.13 -8.88
N PRO A 65 -20.72 -1.07 -8.11
CA PRO A 65 -20.78 0.29 -8.62
C PRO A 65 -19.62 0.53 -9.60
N ALA A 66 -19.82 1.38 -10.60
CA ALA A 66 -18.81 1.76 -11.59
C ALA A 66 -17.96 0.59 -12.15
N PRO A 67 -18.56 -0.51 -12.64
CA PRO A 67 -17.81 -1.69 -13.09
C PRO A 67 -16.86 -1.39 -14.26
N GLN A 68 -17.12 -0.33 -15.02
CA GLN A 68 -16.24 0.15 -16.09
C GLN A 68 -14.81 0.44 -15.61
N ALA A 69 -14.63 0.86 -14.35
CA ALA A 69 -13.32 1.15 -13.78
C ALA A 69 -12.40 -0.08 -13.71
N LEU A 70 -13.01 -1.28 -13.64
CA LEU A 70 -12.32 -2.56 -13.57
C LEU A 70 -12.10 -3.19 -14.95
N ILE A 71 -12.68 -2.61 -16.02
CA ILE A 71 -12.55 -3.09 -17.39
C ILE A 71 -11.54 -2.20 -18.12
N ARG A 72 -10.24 -2.42 -17.84
CA ARG A 72 -9.16 -1.62 -18.42
C ARG A 72 -8.74 -2.16 -19.79
N THR A 73 -8.25 -1.31 -20.69
CA THR A 73 -7.67 -1.78 -21.97
C THR A 73 -6.40 -2.58 -21.74
N THR A 74 -5.59 -2.15 -20.77
CA THR A 74 -4.37 -2.83 -20.31
C THR A 74 -4.44 -3.06 -18.80
N ARG A 75 -4.15 -4.30 -18.38
CA ARG A 75 -4.10 -4.66 -16.96
C ARG A 75 -2.74 -4.28 -16.35
N PRO A 76 -2.71 -3.82 -15.09
CA PRO A 76 -1.45 -3.58 -14.40
C PRO A 76 -0.70 -4.91 -14.20
N VAL A 77 0.60 -4.92 -14.48
CA VAL A 77 1.47 -6.10 -14.27
C VAL A 77 2.04 -6.14 -12.86
N GLU A 78 2.07 -4.98 -12.20
CA GLU A 78 2.65 -4.80 -10.87
C GLU A 78 1.66 -4.05 -9.96
N LEU A 79 1.84 -4.24 -8.65
CA LEU A 79 1.09 -3.52 -7.62
C LEU A 79 1.57 -2.06 -7.50
N PRO A 80 0.72 -1.15 -6.97
CA PRO A 80 1.08 0.26 -6.81
C PRO A 80 2.27 0.42 -5.85
N ARG A 81 3.27 1.19 -6.29
CA ARG A 81 4.51 1.42 -5.56
C ARG A 81 4.42 2.68 -4.70
N THR A 82 5.04 2.66 -3.52
CA THR A 82 5.13 3.83 -2.64
C THR A 82 6.49 4.52 -2.78
N ALA A 83 6.51 5.85 -2.68
CA ALA A 83 7.74 6.63 -2.71
C ALA A 83 8.60 6.35 -1.46
N GLY A 84 9.81 5.85 -1.68
CA GLY A 84 10.78 5.58 -0.63
C GLY A 84 11.95 4.79 -1.20
N LYS A 85 13.18 5.22 -0.95
CA LYS A 85 14.38 4.57 -1.48
C LYS A 85 14.84 3.48 -0.51
N VAL A 86 14.87 2.25 -0.99
CA VAL A 86 15.26 1.07 -0.22
C VAL A 86 16.70 0.72 -0.56
N THR A 87 17.53 0.50 0.46
CA THR A 87 18.92 0.08 0.30
C THR A 87 19.24 -1.05 1.26
N GLY A 88 19.79 -2.16 0.77
CA GLY A 88 20.30 -3.24 1.60
C GLY A 88 21.62 -2.83 2.26
N VAL A 89 21.73 -3.00 3.58
CA VAL A 89 22.89 -2.60 4.37
C VAL A 89 24.11 -3.42 3.98
N HIS A 90 23.95 -4.75 3.87
CA HIS A 90 25.05 -5.67 3.55
C HIS A 90 25.13 -6.06 2.08
N SER A 91 24.01 -6.04 1.36
CA SER A 91 23.96 -6.46 -0.05
C SER A 91 24.25 -5.32 -1.03
N GLY A 92 24.15 -4.05 -0.59
CA GLY A 92 24.30 -2.88 -1.45
C GLY A 92 23.21 -2.73 -2.52
N ASN A 93 22.21 -3.63 -2.55
CA ASN A 93 21.10 -3.57 -3.49
C ASN A 93 20.24 -2.34 -3.22
N THR A 94 19.86 -1.61 -4.26
CA THR A 94 19.04 -0.40 -4.14
C THR A 94 17.79 -0.48 -5.01
N LYS A 95 16.68 0.06 -4.50
CA LYS A 95 15.44 0.28 -5.24
C LYS A 95 14.92 1.70 -4.94
N PRO A 96 14.44 2.43 -5.95
CA PRO A 96 13.96 3.80 -5.76
C PRO A 96 12.55 3.90 -5.15
N HIS A 97 11.89 2.76 -4.91
CA HIS A 97 10.52 2.69 -4.39
C HIS A 97 10.37 1.52 -3.42
N VAL A 98 9.32 1.60 -2.59
CA VAL A 98 8.87 0.53 -1.71
C VAL A 98 7.74 -0.24 -2.41
N HIS A 99 7.84 -1.56 -2.42
CA HIS A 99 6.83 -2.46 -2.95
C HIS A 99 5.53 -2.45 -2.10
N HIS A 100 4.39 -2.81 -2.70
CA HIS A 100 3.08 -2.60 -2.09
C HIS A 100 2.88 -3.47 -0.84
N VAL A 101 3.24 -4.75 -0.91
CA VAL A 101 3.12 -5.66 0.23
C VAL A 101 4.00 -5.20 1.38
N ALA A 102 5.22 -4.73 1.08
CA ALA A 102 6.15 -4.20 2.07
C ALA A 102 5.57 -2.97 2.79
N HIS A 103 4.94 -2.07 2.02
CA HIS A 103 4.27 -0.88 2.53
C HIS A 103 3.09 -1.21 3.44
N ILE A 104 2.26 -2.19 3.05
CA ILE A 104 1.11 -2.66 3.85
C ILE A 104 1.59 -3.32 5.14
N LEU A 105 2.61 -4.17 5.06
CA LEU A 105 3.13 -4.94 6.19
C LEU A 105 3.58 -4.01 7.33
N LEU A 106 4.34 -2.97 6.97
CA LEU A 106 4.86 -2.00 7.94
C LEU A 106 3.90 -0.85 8.23
N GLN A 107 2.62 -0.97 7.80
CA GLN A 107 1.53 -0.05 8.12
C GLN A 107 1.94 1.42 8.14
N THR A 108 2.68 1.86 7.12
CA THR A 108 3.17 3.25 7.04
C THR A 108 2.07 4.24 6.63
N ASN A 109 0.82 3.92 6.95
CA ASN A 109 -0.34 4.78 6.82
C ASN A 109 -1.00 4.88 8.21
N PRO A 110 -0.91 6.03 8.90
CA PRO A 110 -0.47 7.34 8.39
C PRO A 110 1.02 7.38 8.05
N PRO A 111 1.43 8.23 7.08
CA PRO A 111 2.83 8.41 6.73
C PRO A 111 3.65 8.79 7.95
N MET A 112 4.88 8.29 8.03
CA MET A 112 5.77 8.63 9.14
C MET A 112 5.97 10.16 9.21
N PRO A 113 6.01 10.76 10.41
CA PRO A 113 6.33 12.18 10.54
C PRO A 113 7.75 12.50 10.03
N SER A 114 8.02 13.78 9.77
CA SER A 114 9.34 14.21 9.30
C SER A 114 10.44 13.88 10.32
N TYR A 115 11.61 13.47 9.82
CA TYR A 115 12.82 13.19 10.62
C TYR A 115 12.67 12.12 11.72
N THR A 116 11.71 11.20 11.56
CA THR A 116 11.56 10.08 12.50
C THR A 116 12.39 8.89 12.07
N VAL A 117 12.85 8.12 13.05
CA VAL A 117 13.58 6.87 12.83
C VAL A 117 12.87 5.74 13.56
N ARG A 118 12.59 4.66 12.85
CA ARG A 118 12.03 3.44 13.44
C ARG A 118 12.85 2.23 13.05
N CYS A 119 12.95 1.28 13.96
CA CYS A 119 13.58 -0.01 13.73
C CYS A 119 12.55 -1.12 13.92
N VAL A 120 12.42 -2.00 12.93
CA VAL A 120 11.54 -3.16 12.99
C VAL A 120 12.32 -4.41 12.64
N GLU A 121 12.16 -5.46 13.44
CA GLU A 121 12.65 -6.79 13.15
C GLU A 121 11.53 -7.59 12.48
N LEU A 122 11.80 -8.05 11.25
CA LEU A 122 10.89 -8.87 10.47
C LEU A 122 11.38 -10.31 10.40
N LYS A 123 10.53 -11.23 10.86
CA LYS A 123 10.76 -12.67 10.76
C LYS A 123 9.59 -13.33 10.05
N VAL A 124 9.87 -14.31 9.19
CA VAL A 124 8.83 -15.18 8.65
C VAL A 124 8.46 -16.17 9.74
N LYS A 125 7.18 -16.20 10.14
CA LYS A 125 6.69 -17.22 11.07
C LYS A 125 6.89 -18.58 10.40
N LYS A 126 7.73 -19.44 10.99
CA LYS A 126 8.04 -20.81 10.49
C LYS A 126 6.86 -21.80 10.63
N ASN A 127 5.64 -21.35 10.31
CA ASN A 127 4.35 -22.03 10.50
C ASN A 127 3.89 -22.13 11.95
N GLU A 128 3.19 -21.09 12.42
CA GLU A 128 2.11 -21.34 13.36
C GLU A 128 0.94 -21.90 12.53
N LYS A 129 0.74 -23.21 12.64
CA LYS A 129 -0.20 -24.04 11.85
C LYS A 129 -1.65 -23.65 12.12
N ARG A 130 -2.11 -22.48 11.67
CA ARG A 130 -3.55 -22.19 11.70
C ARG A 130 -4.22 -23.01 10.61
N GLU A 131 -4.98 -24.03 11.02
CA GLU A 131 -5.85 -24.74 10.09
C GLU A 131 -6.86 -23.75 9.49
N PRO A 132 -7.11 -23.79 8.17
CA PRO A 132 -8.03 -22.87 7.54
C PRO A 132 -9.43 -23.06 8.13
N THR A 133 -9.99 -21.97 8.64
CA THR A 133 -11.37 -21.93 9.18
C THR A 133 -12.35 -22.24 8.05
N PHE A 134 -13.57 -22.68 8.37
CA PHE A 134 -14.63 -22.86 7.36
C PHE A 134 -14.83 -21.59 6.48
N LEU A 135 -14.79 -20.41 7.09
CA LEU A 135 -14.87 -19.13 6.37
C LEU A 135 -13.67 -18.89 5.44
N ASP A 136 -12.46 -19.29 5.84
CA ASP A 136 -11.28 -19.22 4.96
C ASP A 136 -11.46 -20.13 3.74
N LYS A 137 -12.07 -21.31 3.92
CA LYS A 137 -12.34 -22.25 2.82
C LYS A 137 -13.40 -21.71 1.86
N ALA A 138 -14.53 -21.27 2.39
CA ALA A 138 -15.67 -20.81 1.60
C ALA A 138 -15.39 -19.47 0.90
N LEU A 139 -14.86 -18.48 1.62
CA LEU A 139 -14.74 -17.10 1.14
C LEU A 139 -13.41 -16.84 0.43
N ARG A 140 -12.31 -17.49 0.84
CA ARG A 140 -10.99 -17.36 0.17
C ARG A 140 -10.73 -18.44 -0.87
N GLY A 141 -11.42 -19.58 -0.83
CA GLY A 141 -11.22 -20.67 -1.79
C GLY A 141 -9.91 -21.45 -1.60
N GLN A 142 -9.40 -21.55 -0.36
CA GLN A 142 -8.16 -22.29 -0.12
C GLN A 142 -8.35 -23.79 -0.41
N PRO A 143 -7.52 -24.41 -1.27
CA PRO A 143 -7.57 -25.84 -1.48
C PRO A 143 -7.24 -26.58 -0.17
N ASN A 144 -7.97 -27.67 0.11
CA ASN A 144 -7.54 -28.65 1.10
C ASN A 144 -6.24 -29.27 0.58
N VAL A 145 -5.09 -28.81 1.07
CA VAL A 145 -3.82 -29.52 0.84
C VAL A 145 -3.72 -30.60 1.91
N PRO A 146 -3.79 -31.90 1.57
CA PRO A 146 -3.60 -33.00 2.52
C PRO A 146 -2.25 -32.88 3.24
N PRO A 147 -2.13 -33.38 4.48
CA PRO A 147 -0.88 -33.31 5.26
C PRO A 147 0.35 -33.86 4.53
N GLU A 148 0.16 -34.82 3.63
CA GLU A 148 1.23 -35.48 2.86
C GLU A 148 1.76 -34.58 1.73
N LEU A 149 0.87 -33.91 0.98
CA LEU A 149 1.24 -32.91 -0.04
C LEU A 149 1.82 -31.64 0.60
N ARG A 150 1.52 -31.36 1.88
CA ARG A 150 2.16 -30.26 2.64
C ARG A 150 3.63 -30.54 2.93
N LYS A 151 4.01 -31.79 3.25
CA LYS A 151 5.43 -32.16 3.42
C LYS A 151 6.20 -32.05 2.11
N GLN A 152 5.59 -32.43 0.97
CA GLN A 152 6.17 -32.19 -0.35
C GLN A 152 6.25 -30.69 -0.70
N ALA A 153 5.34 -29.85 -0.24
CA ALA A 153 5.43 -28.39 -0.40
C ALA A 153 6.49 -27.72 0.49
N ASP A 154 6.89 -28.38 1.59
CA ASP A 154 8.04 -27.95 2.39
C ASP A 154 9.37 -28.29 1.68
N GLU A 155 9.41 -29.40 0.92
CA GLU A 155 10.55 -29.82 0.09
C GLU A 155 10.63 -29.08 -1.27
N HIS A 156 9.48 -28.71 -1.85
CA HIS A 156 9.38 -27.96 -3.11
C HIS A 156 8.75 -26.56 -2.87
N PRO A 157 9.56 -25.49 -2.81
CA PRO A 157 9.09 -24.11 -2.57
C PRO A 157 7.99 -23.62 -3.52
N GLU A 158 7.92 -24.19 -4.73
CA GLU A 158 6.94 -23.85 -5.77
C GLU A 158 5.50 -24.29 -5.45
N LEU A 159 5.32 -25.23 -4.50
CA LEU A 159 4.01 -25.71 -4.04
C LEU A 159 3.47 -24.95 -2.81
N ARG A 160 4.20 -23.94 -2.30
CA ARG A 160 3.73 -23.16 -1.15
C ARG A 160 2.53 -22.30 -1.55
N ALA A 161 1.53 -22.27 -0.66
CA ALA A 161 0.40 -21.37 -0.81
C ALA A 161 0.89 -19.91 -0.91
N PRO A 162 0.20 -19.03 -1.67
CA PRO A 162 0.63 -17.66 -1.84
C PRO A 162 0.81 -17.00 -0.48
N LEU A 163 1.99 -16.42 -0.26
CA LEU A 163 2.43 -15.85 1.03
C LEU A 163 1.53 -14.70 1.50
N VAL A 164 0.89 -14.00 0.57
CA VAL A 164 0.02 -12.86 0.82
C VAL A 164 -1.36 -13.16 0.24
N LYS A 165 -2.41 -12.98 1.05
CA LYS A 165 -3.80 -13.30 0.67
C LYS A 165 -4.75 -12.19 1.12
N ALA A 166 -5.97 -12.16 0.57
CA ALA A 166 -7.04 -11.32 1.10
C ALA A 166 -7.60 -11.88 2.41
N LYS A 167 -7.97 -11.01 3.36
CA LYS A 167 -8.55 -11.42 4.64
C LYS A 167 -9.94 -12.02 4.46
N ALA A 168 -10.23 -13.16 5.10
CA ALA A 168 -11.49 -13.91 4.90
C ALA A 168 -12.71 -13.08 5.32
N THR A 169 -12.59 -12.36 6.43
CA THR A 169 -13.60 -11.45 6.97
C THR A 169 -13.18 -9.99 6.83
N GLY A 170 -12.43 -9.67 5.76
CA GLY A 170 -12.10 -8.28 5.44
C GLY A 170 -13.35 -7.48 5.06
N PRO A 171 -13.32 -6.13 5.16
CA PRO A 171 -14.45 -5.27 4.77
C PRO A 171 -14.94 -5.57 3.35
N GLN A 172 -14.02 -5.81 2.43
CA GLN A 172 -14.35 -6.15 1.03
C GLN A 172 -15.18 -7.43 0.88
N THR A 173 -15.01 -8.42 1.77
CA THR A 173 -15.84 -9.64 1.76
C THR A 173 -17.29 -9.31 2.09
N TRP A 174 -17.52 -8.45 3.09
CA TRP A 174 -18.87 -8.03 3.46
C TRP A 174 -19.53 -7.20 2.37
N VAL A 175 -18.80 -6.28 1.76
CA VAL A 175 -19.28 -5.50 0.61
C VAL A 175 -19.70 -6.43 -0.54
N ALA A 176 -18.92 -7.47 -0.83
CA ALA A 176 -19.26 -8.46 -1.84
C ALA A 176 -20.55 -9.24 -1.51
N LEU A 177 -20.75 -9.59 -0.24
CA LEU A 177 -21.96 -10.28 0.22
C LEU A 177 -23.19 -9.37 0.21
N ILE A 178 -23.05 -8.09 0.56
CA ILE A 178 -24.12 -7.09 0.47
C ILE A 178 -24.56 -6.94 -0.99
N GLY A 179 -23.62 -6.75 -1.93
CA GLY A 179 -23.96 -6.63 -3.35
C GLY A 179 -24.60 -7.89 -3.93
N PHE A 180 -24.27 -9.07 -3.40
CA PHE A 180 -24.93 -10.32 -3.77
C PHE A 180 -26.35 -10.40 -3.22
N LEU A 181 -26.53 -10.06 -1.93
CA LEU A 181 -27.84 -10.04 -1.29
C LEU A 181 -28.79 -9.05 -1.98
N GLU A 182 -28.30 -7.86 -2.32
CA GLU A 182 -29.07 -6.86 -3.07
C GLU A 182 -29.47 -7.38 -4.46
N ALA A 183 -28.56 -8.04 -5.18
CA ALA A 183 -28.88 -8.66 -6.47
C ALA A 183 -30.00 -9.71 -6.33
N VAL A 184 -29.96 -10.55 -5.29
CA VAL A 184 -31.02 -11.54 -5.01
C VAL A 184 -32.35 -10.87 -4.67
N ILE A 185 -32.33 -9.83 -3.82
CA ILE A 185 -33.54 -9.08 -3.45
C ILE A 185 -34.18 -8.42 -4.67
N LEU A 186 -33.38 -7.78 -5.53
CA LEU A 186 -33.85 -7.17 -6.77
C LEU A 186 -34.37 -8.20 -7.77
N LEU A 187 -33.74 -9.37 -7.85
CA LEU A 187 -34.20 -10.47 -8.69
C LEU A 187 -35.58 -10.96 -8.25
N ILE A 188 -35.75 -11.24 -6.96
CA ILE A 188 -37.03 -11.69 -6.38
C ILE A 188 -38.09 -10.59 -6.58
N SER A 189 -37.75 -9.34 -6.30
CA SER A 189 -38.66 -8.21 -6.48
C SER A 189 -39.10 -8.08 -7.93
N SER A 190 -38.18 -8.21 -8.89
CA SER A 190 -38.51 -8.15 -10.33
C SER A 190 -39.50 -9.24 -10.75
N ILE A 191 -39.39 -10.44 -10.17
CA ILE A 191 -40.33 -11.55 -10.41
C ILE A 191 -41.69 -11.26 -9.77
N VAL A 192 -41.71 -10.81 -8.51
CA VAL A 192 -42.95 -10.53 -7.76
C VAL A 192 -43.76 -9.40 -8.41
N PHE A 193 -43.10 -8.33 -8.86
CA PHE A 193 -43.74 -7.20 -9.55
C PHE A 193 -43.94 -7.44 -11.06
N GLY A 194 -43.50 -8.59 -11.59
CA GLY A 194 -43.66 -8.97 -12.99
C GLY A 194 -43.06 -7.94 -13.95
N ASP A 195 -41.82 -7.51 -13.71
CA ASP A 195 -41.09 -6.58 -14.58
C ASP A 195 -39.91 -7.28 -15.27
N GLY A 196 -40.10 -7.57 -16.56
CA GLY A 196 -39.09 -8.22 -17.39
C GLY A 196 -37.84 -7.36 -17.61
N MET A 197 -37.98 -6.03 -17.65
CA MET A 197 -36.83 -5.15 -17.92
C MET A 197 -35.92 -5.09 -16.69
N SER A 198 -36.49 -4.94 -15.49
CA SER A 198 -35.72 -5.04 -14.24
C SER A 198 -35.08 -6.43 -14.05
N LEU A 199 -35.79 -7.50 -14.44
CA LEU A 199 -35.25 -8.86 -14.40
C LEU A 199 -34.01 -9.00 -15.29
N LEU A 200 -34.10 -8.56 -16.56
CA LEU A 200 -32.98 -8.59 -17.49
C LEU A 200 -31.82 -7.71 -17.01
N ALA A 201 -32.12 -6.51 -16.48
CA ALA A 201 -31.10 -5.64 -15.88
C ALA A 201 -30.34 -6.35 -14.75
N THR A 202 -31.07 -7.03 -13.85
CA THR A 202 -30.48 -7.77 -12.73
C THR A 202 -29.54 -8.87 -13.23
N ILE A 203 -29.97 -9.65 -14.22
CA ILE A 203 -29.17 -10.73 -14.81
C ILE A 203 -27.93 -10.15 -15.50
N SER A 204 -28.08 -9.14 -16.35
CA SER A 204 -26.96 -8.54 -17.09
C SER A 204 -25.90 -7.94 -16.15
N LEU A 205 -26.32 -7.18 -15.14
CA LEU A 205 -25.40 -6.52 -14.20
C LEU A 205 -24.76 -7.50 -13.20
N SER A 206 -25.47 -8.58 -12.83
CA SER A 206 -24.89 -9.63 -11.98
C SER A 206 -23.93 -10.52 -12.77
N LEU A 207 -24.20 -10.79 -14.06
CA LEU A 207 -23.25 -11.49 -14.94
C LEU A 207 -22.02 -10.63 -15.22
N LEU A 208 -22.21 -9.32 -15.38
CA LEU A 208 -21.12 -8.37 -15.55
C LEU A 208 -20.10 -8.48 -14.41
N SER A 209 -20.55 -8.54 -13.15
CA SER A 209 -19.63 -8.66 -12.02
C SER A 209 -18.80 -9.93 -12.07
N THR A 210 -19.40 -11.06 -12.46
CA THR A 210 -18.69 -12.33 -12.63
C THR A 210 -17.67 -12.25 -13.76
N VAL A 211 -18.03 -11.64 -14.90
CA VAL A 211 -17.10 -11.43 -16.03
C VAL A 211 -15.91 -10.55 -15.60
N VAL A 212 -16.18 -9.46 -14.88
CA VAL A 212 -15.15 -8.58 -14.32
C VAL A 212 -14.28 -9.32 -13.31
N GLY A 213 -14.88 -10.18 -12.49
CA GLY A 213 -14.18 -11.00 -11.50
C GLY A 213 -13.25 -12.04 -12.11
N ILE A 214 -13.67 -12.70 -13.20
CA ILE A 214 -12.83 -13.65 -13.96
C ILE A 214 -11.68 -12.90 -14.63
N SER A 215 -11.98 -11.79 -15.30
CA SER A 215 -11.01 -10.99 -16.04
C SER A 215 -9.88 -10.44 -15.17
N ASN A 216 -10.20 -10.07 -13.93
CA ASN A 216 -9.27 -9.47 -12.99
C ASN A 216 -8.76 -10.42 -11.92
N LYS A 217 -9.14 -11.70 -11.93
CA LYS A 217 -8.65 -12.67 -10.95
C LYS A 217 -7.13 -12.83 -11.07
N TRP A 218 -6.41 -12.67 -9.98
CA TRP A 218 -4.95 -12.83 -9.96
C TRP A 218 -4.43 -13.43 -8.66
N THR A 219 -3.16 -13.83 -8.68
CA THR A 219 -2.39 -14.35 -7.53
C THR A 219 -0.98 -13.77 -7.50
N LEU A 220 -0.45 -13.54 -6.29
CA LEU A 220 0.92 -13.06 -6.10
C LEU A 220 1.89 -14.24 -5.98
N LYS A 221 2.96 -14.25 -6.76
CA LYS A 221 4.10 -15.16 -6.59
C LYS A 221 5.28 -14.37 -6.03
N LEU A 222 5.61 -14.58 -4.76
CA LEU A 222 6.85 -14.05 -4.20
C LEU A 222 7.98 -15.04 -4.50
N PRO A 223 9.14 -14.59 -5.03
CA PRO A 223 10.26 -15.48 -5.26
C PRO A 223 10.73 -16.08 -3.94
N THR A 224 10.83 -17.40 -3.87
CA THR A 224 11.44 -18.07 -2.72
C THR A 224 12.92 -18.27 -3.04
N ALA A 225 13.81 -17.65 -2.28
CA ALA A 225 15.24 -17.85 -2.47
C ALA A 225 15.69 -19.19 -1.85
N ALA A 226 16.63 -19.85 -2.52
CA ALA A 226 17.32 -21.01 -2.00
C ALA A 226 18.53 -20.58 -1.15
N SER A 227 18.67 -21.22 0.02
CA SER A 227 19.88 -21.30 0.87
C SER A 227 20.18 -20.18 1.88
N ASN A 228 20.61 -20.67 3.06
CA ASN A 228 21.45 -20.13 4.13
C ASN A 228 21.35 -18.64 4.52
N SER A 229 20.67 -18.45 5.66
CA SER A 229 20.55 -17.28 6.53
C SER A 229 21.79 -16.38 6.64
N THR A 230 21.96 -15.45 5.70
CA THR A 230 22.79 -14.24 5.89
C THR A 230 21.92 -13.08 6.39
N LYS A 231 22.56 -12.09 7.04
CA LYS A 231 21.89 -10.86 7.46
C LYS A 231 21.45 -10.06 6.24
N GLY A 232 20.17 -9.70 6.20
CA GLY A 232 19.52 -8.96 5.12
C GLY A 232 18.96 -7.64 5.61
N ASP A 233 19.67 -6.96 6.51
CA ASP A 233 19.23 -5.68 7.05
C ASP A 233 19.13 -4.64 5.94
N LEU A 234 18.10 -3.80 5.98
CA LEU A 234 17.85 -2.79 4.97
C LEU A 234 17.36 -1.48 5.59
N VAL A 235 17.57 -0.39 4.88
CA VAL A 235 17.12 0.95 5.25
C VAL A 235 16.22 1.50 4.17
N VAL A 236 15.03 1.93 4.56
CA VAL A 236 14.09 2.67 3.73
C VAL A 236 14.18 4.14 4.11
N ARG A 237 14.49 4.99 3.13
CA ARG A 237 14.48 6.45 3.25
C ARG A 237 13.24 7.01 2.58
N TYR A 238 12.47 7.78 3.31
CA TYR A 238 11.31 8.47 2.77
C TYR A 238 11.63 9.91 2.34
N PRO A 239 10.86 10.52 1.42
CA PRO A 239 11.09 11.89 0.94
C PRO A 239 11.06 12.96 2.03
N ASN A 240 10.35 12.71 3.15
CA ASN A 240 10.26 13.60 4.31
C ASN A 240 11.50 13.57 5.23
N GLY A 241 12.56 12.83 4.87
CA GLY A 241 13.76 12.68 5.68
C GLY A 241 13.62 11.73 6.85
N SER A 242 12.56 10.91 6.90
CA SER A 242 12.42 9.82 7.86
C SER A 242 13.09 8.53 7.36
N PHE A 243 13.54 7.72 8.32
CA PHE A 243 14.22 6.46 8.06
C PHE A 243 13.50 5.31 8.75
N LEU A 244 13.39 4.18 8.04
CA LEU A 244 12.87 2.93 8.59
C LEU A 244 13.93 1.85 8.36
N VAL A 245 14.52 1.39 9.45
CA VAL A 245 15.50 0.32 9.44
C VAL A 245 14.76 -0.99 9.69
N VAL A 246 14.93 -1.94 8.78
CA VAL A 246 14.27 -3.24 8.83
C VAL A 246 15.35 -4.30 8.99
N LYS A 247 15.39 -4.93 10.16
CA LYS A 247 16.26 -6.07 10.42
C LYS A 247 15.57 -7.35 9.97
N CYS A 248 16.15 -8.06 9.02
CA CYS A 248 15.57 -9.30 8.51
C CYS A 248 16.61 -10.22 7.88
N GLU A 249 16.21 -11.46 7.61
CA GLU A 249 17.03 -12.39 6.82
C GLU A 249 17.04 -11.95 5.34
N GLU A 250 18.16 -12.17 4.64
CA GLU A 250 18.32 -11.78 3.21
C GLU A 250 17.20 -12.35 2.31
N VAL A 251 16.68 -13.53 2.65
CA VAL A 251 15.55 -14.15 1.94
C VAL A 251 14.29 -13.28 2.02
N VAL A 252 14.01 -12.71 3.19
CA VAL A 252 12.86 -11.83 3.42
C VAL A 252 13.07 -10.49 2.74
N ALA A 253 14.25 -9.90 2.89
CA ALA A 253 14.62 -8.66 2.22
C ALA A 253 14.44 -8.77 0.70
N ARG A 254 14.96 -9.85 0.11
CA ARG A 254 14.87 -10.09 -1.33
C ARG A 254 13.44 -10.32 -1.79
N ALA A 255 12.66 -11.13 -1.07
CA ALA A 255 11.29 -11.45 -1.45
C ALA A 255 10.35 -10.25 -1.34
N LEU A 256 10.53 -9.39 -0.33
CA LEU A 256 9.60 -8.31 -0.01
C LEU A 256 10.00 -6.95 -0.62
N TYR A 257 11.30 -6.66 -0.75
CA TYR A 257 11.80 -5.33 -1.14
C TYR A 257 12.58 -5.28 -2.45
N PHE A 258 13.20 -6.38 -2.90
CA PHE A 258 14.04 -6.35 -4.11
C PHE A 258 13.46 -7.11 -5.29
N ALA A 259 12.65 -8.14 -5.03
CA ALA A 259 11.92 -8.90 -6.03
C ALA A 259 10.76 -8.10 -6.62
N PRO A 260 10.52 -8.15 -7.93
CA PRO A 260 9.34 -7.55 -8.52
C PRO A 260 8.07 -8.27 -8.04
N GLU A 261 7.07 -7.49 -7.65
CA GLU A 261 5.72 -7.97 -7.32
C GLU A 261 4.92 -8.20 -8.61
N GLU A 262 5.21 -9.29 -9.31
CA GLU A 262 4.50 -9.65 -10.54
C GLU A 262 3.11 -10.25 -10.25
N ILE A 263 2.10 -9.70 -10.93
CA ILE A 263 0.72 -10.14 -10.84
C ILE A 263 0.49 -11.27 -11.87
N ASP A 264 0.22 -12.48 -11.39
CA ASP A 264 -0.16 -13.60 -12.27
C ASP A 264 -1.68 -13.70 -12.38
N TYR A 265 -2.21 -13.36 -13.56
CA TYR A 265 -3.64 -13.37 -13.84
C TYR A 265 -4.15 -14.76 -14.21
N LEU A 266 -5.37 -15.09 -13.79
CA LEU A 266 -6.04 -16.34 -14.18
C LEU A 266 -6.20 -16.44 -15.71
N VAL A 267 -6.55 -15.33 -16.36
CA VAL A 267 -6.64 -15.23 -17.82
C VAL A 267 -5.36 -14.59 -18.33
N GLN A 268 -4.39 -15.38 -18.77
CA GLN A 268 -3.12 -14.89 -19.31
C GLN A 268 -3.23 -14.47 -20.78
N ASN A 269 -4.09 -15.14 -21.56
CA ASN A 269 -4.26 -14.89 -23.00
C ASN A 269 -4.83 -13.48 -23.29
N PRO A 270 -4.13 -12.61 -24.04
CA PRO A 270 -4.58 -11.25 -24.32
C PRO A 270 -5.92 -11.18 -25.07
N ILE A 271 -6.12 -12.07 -26.04
CA ILE A 271 -7.36 -12.12 -26.85
C ILE A 271 -8.55 -12.52 -25.97
N ALA A 272 -8.37 -13.51 -25.09
CA ALA A 272 -9.42 -13.93 -24.18
C ALA A 272 -9.82 -12.80 -23.22
N TYR A 273 -8.84 -12.03 -22.73
CA TYR A 273 -9.09 -10.83 -21.92
C TYR A 273 -9.86 -9.76 -22.70
N GLN A 274 -9.48 -9.46 -23.94
CA GLN A 274 -10.17 -8.47 -24.78
C GLN A 274 -11.62 -8.88 -25.07
N MET A 275 -11.88 -10.15 -25.32
CA MET A 275 -13.24 -10.67 -25.52
C MET A 275 -14.08 -10.56 -24.24
N LEU A 276 -13.52 -10.87 -23.07
CA LEU A 276 -14.21 -10.71 -21.79
C LEU A 276 -14.47 -9.24 -21.46
N SER A 277 -13.54 -8.35 -21.78
CA SER A 277 -13.69 -6.91 -21.64
C SER A 277 -14.82 -6.38 -22.53
N LEU A 278 -14.86 -6.78 -23.80
CA LEU A 278 -15.94 -6.45 -24.73
C LEU A 278 -17.29 -6.99 -24.26
N LEU A 279 -17.33 -8.23 -23.77
CA LEU A 279 -18.54 -8.81 -23.21
C LEU A 279 -19.02 -8.01 -21.98
N GLY A 280 -18.09 -7.62 -21.11
CA GLY A 280 -18.39 -6.79 -19.95
C GLY A 280 -18.98 -5.43 -20.33
N THR A 281 -18.41 -4.72 -21.31
CA THR A 281 -18.95 -3.43 -21.74
C THR A 281 -20.34 -3.56 -22.37
N ILE A 282 -20.59 -4.60 -23.16
CA ILE A 282 -21.92 -4.89 -23.72
C ILE A 282 -22.93 -5.18 -22.61
N LEU A 283 -22.58 -6.01 -21.63
CA LEU A 283 -23.45 -6.32 -20.49
C LEU A 283 -23.77 -5.09 -19.65
N LEU A 284 -22.80 -4.18 -19.48
CA LEU A 284 -23.02 -2.90 -18.79
C LEU A 284 -24.00 -2.02 -19.55
N MET A 285 -23.80 -1.83 -20.85
CA MET A 285 -24.70 -1.00 -21.68
C MET A 285 -26.12 -1.57 -21.69
N LEU A 286 -26.27 -2.88 -21.90
CA LEU A 286 -27.58 -3.54 -21.88
C LEU A 286 -28.23 -3.44 -20.49
N GLY A 287 -27.46 -3.66 -19.43
CA GLY A 287 -27.93 -3.54 -18.06
C GLY A 287 -28.52 -2.16 -17.74
N ILE A 288 -27.83 -1.09 -18.15
CA ILE A 288 -28.31 0.29 -17.95
C ILE A 288 -29.55 0.58 -18.80
N VAL A 289 -29.57 0.15 -20.07
CA VAL A 289 -30.75 0.32 -20.95
C VAL A 289 -31.97 -0.40 -20.38
N PHE A 290 -31.81 -1.62 -19.88
CA PHE A 290 -32.91 -2.36 -19.27
C PHE A 290 -33.39 -1.70 -17.98
N LEU A 291 -32.48 -1.17 -17.17
CA LEU A 291 -32.80 -0.45 -15.95
C LEU A 291 -33.61 0.84 -16.22
N ALA A 292 -33.23 1.61 -17.24
CA ALA A 292 -33.96 2.82 -17.63
C ALA A 292 -35.40 2.55 -18.08
N ASN A 293 -35.66 1.35 -18.61
CA ASN A 293 -36.98 0.92 -19.06
C ASN A 293 -37.76 0.10 -18.00
N ALA A 294 -37.21 -0.08 -16.80
CA ALA A 294 -37.90 -0.76 -15.70
C ALA A 294 -39.07 0.08 -15.16
N LYS A 295 -40.02 -0.59 -14.52
CA LYS A 295 -41.12 0.07 -13.79
C LYS A 295 -40.57 0.98 -12.70
N LEU A 296 -41.22 2.12 -12.50
CA LEU A 296 -40.77 3.13 -11.55
C LEU A 296 -40.57 2.59 -10.12
N GLN A 297 -41.45 1.69 -9.65
CA GLN A 297 -41.33 1.02 -8.35
C GLN A 297 -39.97 0.33 -8.18
N LEU A 298 -39.52 -0.39 -9.22
CA LEU A 298 -38.24 -1.10 -9.20
C LEU A 298 -37.07 -0.15 -9.46
N GLN A 299 -37.24 0.92 -10.23
CA GLN A 299 -36.22 1.96 -10.36
C GLN A 299 -35.84 2.56 -8.99
N PHE A 300 -36.81 2.83 -8.11
CA PHE A 300 -36.51 3.26 -6.74
C PHE A 300 -35.76 2.20 -5.92
N ALA A 301 -36.13 0.93 -6.04
CA ALA A 301 -35.44 -0.17 -5.37
C ALA A 301 -33.98 -0.27 -5.83
N TRP A 302 -33.75 -0.15 -7.15
CA TRP A 302 -32.42 -0.10 -7.75
C TRP A 302 -31.60 1.12 -7.31
N ALA A 303 -32.22 2.29 -7.25
CA ALA A 303 -31.57 3.50 -6.75
C ALA A 303 -31.13 3.32 -5.29
N GLY A 304 -32.00 2.75 -4.45
CA GLY A 304 -31.68 2.43 -3.05
C GLY A 304 -30.53 1.43 -2.92
N ALA A 305 -30.55 0.35 -3.70
CA ALA A 305 -29.48 -0.65 -3.73
C ALA A 305 -28.14 -0.03 -4.16
N TYR A 306 -28.13 0.77 -5.23
CA TYR A 306 -26.91 1.43 -5.68
C TYR A 306 -26.37 2.45 -4.70
N VAL A 307 -27.23 3.19 -3.98
CA VAL A 307 -26.78 4.07 -2.91
C VAL A 307 -26.15 3.27 -1.77
N LEU A 308 -26.79 2.18 -1.35
CA LEU A 308 -26.31 1.34 -0.25
C LEU A 308 -24.96 0.67 -0.57
N ILE A 309 -24.81 0.10 -1.76
CA ILE A 309 -23.55 -0.53 -2.18
C ILE A 309 -22.43 0.49 -2.42
N ASN A 310 -22.74 1.70 -2.91
CA ASN A 310 -21.76 2.78 -3.03
C ASN A 310 -21.23 3.22 -1.67
N ILE A 311 -22.13 3.44 -0.70
CA ILE A 311 -21.75 3.76 0.69
C ILE A 311 -20.90 2.64 1.27
N SER A 312 -21.29 1.38 1.05
CA SER A 312 -20.54 0.21 1.53
C SER A 312 -19.12 0.15 0.96
N HIS A 313 -18.95 0.43 -0.34
CA HIS A 313 -17.62 0.51 -0.96
C HIS A 313 -16.80 1.68 -0.42
N TRP A 314 -17.43 2.84 -0.19
CA TRP A 314 -16.75 4.01 0.37
C TRP A 314 -16.25 3.74 1.80
N VAL A 315 -17.09 3.13 2.65
CA VAL A 315 -16.69 2.74 4.01
C VAL A 315 -15.55 1.73 3.96
N ALA A 316 -15.61 0.74 3.07
CA ALA A 316 -14.51 -0.21 2.91
C ALA A 316 -13.22 0.48 2.42
N ALA A 317 -13.29 1.45 1.51
CA ALA A 317 -12.13 2.19 1.02
C ALA A 317 -11.53 3.13 2.08
N ALA A 318 -12.32 3.61 3.04
CA ALA A 318 -11.85 4.45 4.13
C ALA A 318 -11.13 3.65 5.25
N LEU A 319 -11.32 2.32 5.30
CA LEU A 319 -10.70 1.48 6.31
C LEU A 319 -9.23 1.18 5.97
N PRO A 320 -8.35 1.00 6.98
CA PRO A 320 -6.94 0.71 6.75
C PRO A 320 -6.70 -0.51 5.87
N GLU A 321 -5.67 -0.45 5.02
CA GLU A 321 -5.30 -1.57 4.13
C GLU A 321 -4.96 -2.85 4.91
N SER A 322 -4.45 -2.73 6.13
CA SER A 322 -4.16 -3.88 7.02
C SER A 322 -5.40 -4.73 7.37
N TRP A 323 -6.61 -4.18 7.23
CA TRP A 323 -7.85 -4.93 7.45
C TRP A 323 -8.25 -5.77 6.23
N HIS A 324 -7.74 -5.41 5.06
CA HIS A 324 -8.05 -6.04 3.79
C HIS A 324 -7.06 -7.15 3.44
N TRP A 325 -5.79 -6.95 3.77
CA TRP A 325 -4.70 -7.87 3.48
C TRP A 325 -4.39 -8.78 4.68
N ASP A 326 -4.12 -10.05 4.39
CA ASP A 326 -3.67 -11.03 5.37
C ASP A 326 -2.14 -11.13 5.30
N VAL A 327 -1.47 -10.45 6.24
CA VAL A 327 0.00 -10.45 6.40
C VAL A 327 0.45 -11.28 7.60
N SER A 328 -0.41 -12.19 8.10
CA SER A 328 -0.16 -12.95 9.34
C SER A 328 1.05 -13.89 9.29
N CYS A 329 1.62 -14.12 8.10
CA CYS A 329 2.82 -14.92 7.89
C CYS A 329 4.10 -14.26 8.41
N PHE A 330 4.08 -12.96 8.64
CA PHE A 330 5.21 -12.21 9.19
C PHE A 330 5.00 -11.91 10.68
N GLU A 331 6.07 -12.03 11.44
CA GLU A 331 6.19 -11.54 12.81
C GLU A 331 6.99 -10.24 12.76
N ILE A 332 6.40 -9.18 13.32
CA ILE A 332 6.99 -7.84 13.38
C ILE A 332 7.26 -7.55 14.84
N LYS A 333 8.50 -7.21 15.17
CA LYS A 333 8.88 -6.69 16.49
C LYS A 333 9.50 -5.32 16.34
N GLU A 334 8.98 -4.33 17.03
CA GLU A 334 9.59 -3.00 17.02
C GLU A 334 10.78 -2.95 17.98
N GLN A 335 11.83 -2.23 17.60
CA GLN A 335 13.00 -1.96 18.43
C GLN A 335 13.08 -0.45 18.70
N GLY A 336 13.43 -0.09 19.93
CA GLY A 336 13.52 1.28 20.39
C GLY A 336 14.89 1.91 20.08
N VAL A 337 14.95 3.23 20.16
CA VAL A 337 16.21 4.00 20.14
C VAL A 337 16.16 4.95 21.33
N GLN A 338 17.28 5.11 22.04
CA GLN A 338 17.41 6.08 23.13
C GLN A 338 17.18 7.51 22.60
N GLY A 339 16.52 8.36 23.41
CA GLY A 339 15.99 9.65 22.94
C GLY A 339 14.74 9.54 22.04
N GLY A 340 14.17 8.33 21.92
CA GLY A 340 12.93 8.09 21.19
C GLY A 340 13.05 8.16 19.66
N TRP A 341 11.91 7.92 19.01
CA TRP A 341 11.79 7.77 17.55
C TRP A 341 11.72 9.10 16.78
N LYS A 342 11.51 10.22 17.47
CA LYS A 342 11.50 11.56 16.87
C LYS A 342 12.91 12.16 16.87
N SER A 343 13.18 12.97 15.87
CA SER A 343 14.41 13.75 15.80
C SER A 343 14.09 15.17 15.36
N ASP A 344 14.81 16.14 15.90
CA ASP A 344 14.61 17.56 15.55
C ASP A 344 15.15 17.92 14.16
N ASN A 345 16.18 17.20 13.70
CA ASN A 345 16.90 17.51 12.48
C ASN A 345 17.22 16.25 11.67
N PHE A 346 17.38 16.44 10.36
CA PHE A 346 17.78 15.37 9.45
C PHE A 346 19.09 14.69 9.84
N THR A 347 20.10 15.47 10.27
CA THR A 347 21.41 14.94 10.67
C THR A 347 21.32 14.01 11.88
N VAL A 348 20.43 14.32 12.84
CA VAL A 348 20.14 13.47 13.99
C VAL A 348 19.41 12.20 13.56
N ALA A 349 18.42 12.32 12.68
CA ALA A 349 17.70 11.17 12.15
C ALA A 349 18.61 10.22 11.33
N LEU A 350 19.51 10.78 10.51
CA LEU A 350 20.48 10.00 9.76
C LEU A 350 21.45 9.29 10.71
N TRP A 351 21.91 9.97 11.75
CA TRP A 351 22.76 9.32 12.74
C TRP A 351 22.04 8.22 13.52
N LYS A 352 20.81 8.45 14.01
CA LYS A 352 19.99 7.41 14.66
C LYS A 352 19.82 6.19 13.74
N ALA A 353 19.68 6.39 12.41
CA ALA A 353 19.65 5.28 11.45
C ALA A 353 21.01 4.54 11.35
N ILE A 354 22.13 5.26 11.32
CA ILE A 354 23.50 4.68 11.33
C ILE A 354 23.76 3.91 12.64
N LEU A 355 23.31 4.44 13.77
CA LEU A 355 23.39 3.80 15.09
C LEU A 355 22.70 2.43 15.09
N ILE A 356 21.54 2.32 14.46
CA ILE A 356 20.78 1.06 14.37
C ILE A 356 21.46 0.10 13.38
N THR A 357 21.99 0.57 12.25
CA THR A 357 22.60 -0.31 11.26
C THR A 357 24.03 -0.72 11.61
N LYS A 358 24.74 0.05 12.44
CA LYS A 358 26.17 -0.10 12.77
C LYS A 358 27.05 -0.25 11.52
N ALA A 359 26.66 0.43 10.44
CA ALA A 359 27.31 0.39 9.13
C ALA A 359 26.90 1.63 8.34
N VAL A 360 27.82 2.16 7.51
CA VAL A 360 27.58 3.36 6.69
C VAL A 360 27.59 3.14 5.17
N GLU A 361 27.95 1.95 4.69
CA GLU A 361 28.06 1.63 3.26
C GLU A 361 26.77 1.91 2.47
N TRP A 362 25.62 1.82 3.13
CA TRP A 362 24.32 2.12 2.54
C TRP A 362 24.05 3.61 2.35
N VAL A 363 24.71 4.52 3.08
CA VAL A 363 24.43 5.96 3.08
C VAL A 363 24.66 6.59 1.70
N PRO A 364 25.79 6.34 1.01
CA PRO A 364 25.99 6.83 -0.36
C PRO A 364 25.05 6.18 -1.37
N ALA A 365 24.77 4.88 -1.23
CA ALA A 365 23.89 4.13 -2.13
C ALA A 365 22.42 4.61 -2.04
N ASN A 366 21.97 4.96 -0.82
CA ASN A 366 20.66 5.55 -0.56
C ASN A 366 20.62 7.06 -0.86
N GLU A 367 21.73 7.66 -1.31
CA GLU A 367 21.90 9.12 -1.47
C GLU A 367 21.51 9.90 -0.20
N ALA A 368 21.61 9.26 0.98
CA ALA A 368 21.13 9.79 2.24
C ALA A 368 21.91 11.05 2.66
N ALA A 369 23.19 11.13 2.31
CA ALA A 369 24.02 12.31 2.46
C ALA A 369 24.52 12.83 1.09
N PRO A 370 24.67 14.16 0.93
CA PRO A 370 25.38 14.74 -0.21
C PRO A 370 26.80 14.20 -0.34
N LYS A 371 27.27 14.02 -1.59
CA LYS A 371 28.64 13.58 -1.88
C LYS A 371 29.64 14.73 -1.75
N THR A 372 29.85 15.23 -0.54
CA THR A 372 30.86 16.26 -0.23
C THR A 372 31.87 15.72 0.79
N GLY A 373 33.10 16.25 0.78
CA GLY A 373 34.14 15.82 1.73
C GLY A 373 33.71 15.96 3.19
N VAL A 374 32.99 17.04 3.52
CA VAL A 374 32.44 17.27 4.87
C VAL A 374 31.48 16.16 5.30
N TRP A 375 30.60 15.73 4.41
CA TRP A 375 29.66 14.65 4.70
C TRP A 375 30.36 13.30 4.80
N SER A 376 31.37 13.02 3.96
CA SER A 376 32.17 11.81 4.08
C SER A 376 32.89 11.73 5.44
N ASP A 377 33.53 12.83 5.86
CA ASP A 377 34.22 12.90 7.16
C ASP A 377 33.23 12.76 8.33
N TRP A 378 32.04 13.38 8.22
CA TRP A 378 30.98 13.27 9.22
C TRP A 378 30.42 11.84 9.33
N VAL A 379 30.17 11.18 8.20
CA VAL A 379 29.65 9.81 8.17
C VAL A 379 30.64 8.83 8.82
N ASN A 380 31.95 9.00 8.60
CA ASN A 380 32.96 8.16 9.23
C ASN A 380 33.00 8.38 10.76
N LYS A 381 33.00 9.63 11.23
CA LYS A 381 32.91 9.92 12.67
C LYS A 381 31.62 9.39 13.31
N ALA A 382 30.52 9.48 12.58
CA ALA A 382 29.22 8.94 13.00
C ALA A 382 29.24 7.41 13.12
N GLU A 383 29.98 6.71 12.26
CA GLU A 383 30.17 5.26 12.33
C GLU A 383 30.99 4.85 13.56
N GLU A 384 32.12 5.53 13.79
CA GLU A 384 32.98 5.27 14.96
C GLU A 384 32.20 5.43 16.26
N GLU A 385 31.42 6.51 16.38
CA GLU A 385 30.58 6.72 17.55
C GLU A 385 29.47 5.68 17.64
N ALA A 386 28.82 5.34 16.52
CA ALA A 386 27.79 4.31 16.50
C ALA A 386 28.33 2.96 16.99
N LEU A 387 29.58 2.59 16.69
CA LEU A 387 30.17 1.33 17.14
C LEU A 387 30.46 1.28 18.65
N ASN A 388 30.57 2.43 19.32
CA ASN A 388 30.86 2.52 20.75
C ASN A 388 29.62 2.26 21.64
N HIS A 389 28.40 2.42 21.10
CA HIS A 389 27.16 2.25 21.85
C HIS A 389 26.60 0.83 21.74
N GLU A 390 26.16 0.26 22.87
CA GLU A 390 25.60 -1.09 22.94
C GLU A 390 24.06 -1.09 22.78
N THR A 391 23.43 -2.18 23.19
CA THR A 391 21.97 -2.32 23.24
C THR A 391 21.57 -2.87 24.60
N HIS A 392 20.50 -2.36 25.18
CA HIS A 392 19.88 -2.94 26.38
C HIS A 392 18.41 -3.28 26.10
N ASP A 393 17.87 -4.20 26.88
CA ASP A 393 16.44 -4.52 26.81
C ASP A 393 15.68 -3.69 27.85
N ALA A 394 14.67 -2.95 27.38
CA ALA A 394 13.80 -2.13 28.23
C ALA A 394 12.38 -2.03 27.64
N PRO A 395 11.37 -1.79 28.47
CA PRO A 395 10.00 -1.61 27.99
C PRO A 395 9.89 -0.32 27.18
N MET A 396 9.41 -0.43 25.94
CA MET A 396 9.17 0.73 25.08
C MET A 396 7.81 1.37 25.41
N GLU A 397 7.80 2.68 25.66
CA GLU A 397 6.59 3.42 26.03
C GLU A 397 5.64 3.64 24.83
N ASP A 398 6.19 3.86 23.63
CA ASP A 398 5.47 4.23 22.41
C ASP A 398 5.64 3.20 21.26
N SER A 399 5.26 1.93 21.47
CA SER A 399 5.27 0.92 20.39
C SER A 399 3.93 0.79 19.66
N ILE A 400 3.98 0.63 18.33
CA ILE A 400 2.82 0.32 17.47
C ILE A 400 2.60 -1.19 17.36
N TRP A 401 3.68 -1.97 17.26
CA TRP A 401 3.60 -3.41 16.97
C TRP A 401 3.73 -4.29 18.21
N ASN A 402 4.39 -3.80 19.27
CA ASN A 402 4.60 -4.59 20.47
C ASN A 402 3.46 -4.35 21.48
N PRO A 403 3.06 -5.38 22.24
CA PRO A 403 2.17 -5.20 23.38
C PRO A 403 2.82 -4.27 24.41
N LYS A 404 2.01 -3.41 25.05
CA LYS A 404 2.51 -2.50 26.10
C LYS A 404 3.17 -3.27 27.24
N GLY A 405 4.35 -2.82 27.66
CA GLY A 405 5.09 -3.40 28.79
C GLY A 405 5.94 -4.63 28.46
N VAL A 406 6.06 -5.00 27.18
CA VAL A 406 7.01 -6.04 26.75
C VAL A 406 8.40 -5.42 26.64
N GLU A 407 9.41 -6.11 27.20
CA GLU A 407 10.81 -5.73 27.04
C GLU A 407 11.23 -5.86 25.58
N THR A 408 11.83 -4.80 25.06
CA THR A 408 12.27 -4.68 23.67
C THR A 408 13.69 -4.18 23.64
N THR A 409 14.46 -4.59 22.65
CA THR A 409 15.83 -4.11 22.48
C THR A 409 15.79 -2.63 22.11
N ILE A 410 16.39 -1.81 22.96
CA ILE A 410 16.62 -0.38 22.76
C ILE A 410 18.08 -0.19 22.38
N TRP A 411 18.31 0.60 21.34
CA TRP A 411 19.64 1.01 20.94
C TRP A 411 20.10 2.19 21.79
N ASP A 412 21.20 1.98 22.51
CA ASP A 412 21.82 3.02 23.32
C ASP A 412 22.37 4.12 22.42
N GLY A 413 22.23 5.36 22.89
CA GLY A 413 22.75 6.55 22.25
C GLY A 413 23.15 7.58 23.30
N PRO A 414 23.80 8.68 22.90
CA PRO A 414 24.11 9.78 23.79
C PRO A 414 22.81 10.32 24.38
N ASP A 415 22.75 10.43 25.70
CA ASP A 415 21.60 11.01 26.40
C ASP A 415 21.39 12.44 25.92
N GLU A 416 20.17 12.75 25.46
CA GLU A 416 19.82 14.08 24.94
C GLU A 416 19.95 15.18 26.02
N ASP A 417 19.94 14.80 27.30
CA ASP A 417 20.06 15.69 28.46
C ASP A 417 21.53 15.98 28.87
N ASP A 418 22.51 15.21 28.38
CA ASP A 418 23.92 15.44 28.67
C ASP A 418 24.56 16.33 27.60
N GLN A 419 24.91 17.57 27.98
CA GLN A 419 25.54 18.54 27.08
C GLN A 419 26.94 18.14 26.61
N SER A 420 27.59 17.19 27.29
CA SER A 420 28.88 16.63 26.87
C SER A 420 28.75 15.46 25.90
N ALA A 421 27.52 14.98 25.70
CA ALA A 421 27.22 13.86 24.84
C ALA A 421 27.32 14.26 23.36
N TRP A 422 27.69 13.29 22.53
CA TRP A 422 27.95 13.50 21.12
C TRP A 422 26.70 14.03 20.39
N ASN A 423 26.78 15.26 19.84
CA ASN A 423 25.68 15.87 19.11
C ASN A 423 25.93 15.86 17.59
N PRO A 424 25.17 15.05 16.81
CA PRO A 424 25.44 14.87 15.39
C PRO A 424 25.39 16.17 14.59
N LYS A 425 24.54 17.13 14.97
CA LYS A 425 24.39 18.40 14.25
C LYS A 425 25.57 19.34 14.52
N GLN A 426 25.98 19.45 15.77
CA GLN A 426 27.11 20.32 16.15
C GLN A 426 28.41 19.86 15.50
N VAL A 427 28.67 18.54 15.49
CA VAL A 427 29.85 17.95 14.83
C VAL A 427 29.87 18.26 13.33
N TRP A 428 28.70 18.24 12.67
CA TRP A 428 28.61 18.62 11.27
C TRP A 428 28.91 20.11 11.05
N ASP A 429 28.37 20.99 11.90
CA ASP A 429 28.59 22.43 11.83
C ASP A 429 30.08 22.79 12.03
N GLU A 430 30.78 22.08 12.91
CA GLU A 430 32.22 22.22 13.13
C GLU A 430 33.03 21.81 11.89
N LEU A 431 32.76 20.62 11.35
CA LEU A 431 33.42 20.14 10.12
C LEU A 431 33.18 21.06 8.92
N ALA A 432 31.96 21.62 8.81
CA ALA A 432 31.63 22.58 7.77
C ALA A 432 32.43 23.88 7.92
N LYS A 433 32.59 24.39 9.14
CA LYS A 433 33.44 25.56 9.43
C LYS A 433 34.91 25.30 9.11
N GLU A 434 35.45 24.17 9.54
CA GLU A 434 36.83 23.79 9.23
C GLU A 434 37.07 23.70 7.72
N ALA A 435 36.16 23.09 6.98
CA ALA A 435 36.25 22.98 5.53
C ALA A 435 36.17 24.36 4.84
N ALA A 436 35.38 25.29 5.38
CA ALA A 436 35.32 26.67 4.89
C ALA A 436 36.66 27.41 5.15
N THR A 437 37.26 27.26 6.32
CA THR A 437 38.57 27.84 6.65
C THR A 437 39.68 27.29 5.76
N ARG A 438 39.71 25.97 5.51
CA ARG A 438 40.68 25.34 4.60
C ARG A 438 40.55 25.85 3.17
N LYS A 439 39.32 26.07 2.68
CA LYS A 439 39.09 26.68 1.35
C LYS A 439 39.52 28.14 1.30
N GLY A 440 39.33 28.91 2.38
CA GLY A 440 39.80 30.29 2.47
C GLY A 440 41.32 30.41 2.43
N GLN A 441 42.04 29.54 3.14
CA GLN A 441 43.51 29.50 3.14
C GLN A 441 44.12 29.02 1.83
N ALA A 442 43.42 28.17 1.07
CA ALA A 442 43.85 27.72 -0.25
C ALA A 442 43.66 28.77 -1.37
N ALA A 443 42.91 29.86 -1.10
CA ALA A 443 42.62 30.91 -2.06
C ALA A 443 43.56 32.14 -1.93
N GLU A 444 44.51 32.13 -1.00
CA GLU A 444 45.54 33.18 -0.89
C GLU A 444 46.57 33.00 -2.02
N PRO A 445 46.76 33.99 -2.93
CA PRO A 445 47.72 33.86 -4.01
C PRO A 445 49.14 33.89 -3.45
N LYS A 446 49.97 32.89 -3.81
CA LYS A 446 51.43 32.97 -3.61
C LYS A 446 51.94 34.26 -4.24
N GLU A 447 52.49 35.16 -3.42
CA GLU A 447 53.16 36.37 -3.87
C GLU A 447 54.25 36.02 -4.90
N PRO A 448 54.34 36.74 -6.04
CA PRO A 448 55.44 36.57 -6.97
C PRO A 448 56.74 37.09 -6.33
N GLY A 449 57.71 36.20 -6.17
CA GLY A 449 59.04 36.52 -5.69
C GLY A 449 59.71 37.61 -6.55
N ILE A 450 60.20 38.63 -5.86
CA ILE A 450 61.02 39.71 -6.40
C ILE A 450 62.34 39.11 -6.90
N THR A 451 62.57 39.19 -8.21
CA THR A 451 63.92 39.00 -8.80
C THR A 451 64.51 40.39 -9.07
N GLU A 452 65.37 40.85 -8.17
CA GLU A 452 66.47 41.75 -8.53
C GLU A 452 67.57 40.88 -9.15
N ASP A 453 67.97 41.14 -10.40
CA ASP A 453 69.36 41.55 -10.65
C ASP A 453 69.69 41.86 -12.13
N SER A 454 70.46 42.94 -12.26
CA SER A 454 71.48 43.21 -13.30
C SER A 454 71.05 43.55 -14.73
N ALA A 455 71.20 44.85 -15.04
CA ALA A 455 71.50 45.35 -16.37
C ALA A 455 73.02 45.27 -16.63
N THR A 456 73.42 44.68 -17.77
CA THR A 456 74.65 44.96 -18.55
C THR A 456 74.45 44.26 -19.90
N ASP A 457 74.15 44.97 -20.99
CA ASP A 457 75.07 45.66 -21.91
C ASP A 457 75.61 44.75 -23.04
N VAL A 458 75.83 45.36 -24.21
CA VAL A 458 76.68 44.91 -25.33
C VAL A 458 76.07 44.06 -26.48
N THR A 459 75.54 44.80 -27.47
CA THR A 459 75.81 44.79 -28.95
C THR A 459 75.86 43.53 -29.82
N ASP A 460 75.30 43.71 -31.03
CA ASP A 460 75.70 43.23 -32.37
C ASP A 460 75.60 41.72 -32.71
N VAL A 461 74.61 41.34 -33.53
CA VAL A 461 74.61 41.21 -35.02
C VAL A 461 73.30 40.55 -35.46
#